data_AF-A0A1Z5JFG5-F1
#
_entry.id   AF-A0A1Z5JFG5-F1
#
_cell.length_a   1.000
_cell.length_b   1.000
_cell.length_c   1.000
_cell.angle_alpha   90.00
_cell.angle_beta   90.00
_cell.angle_gamma   90.00
#
_symmetry.space_group_name_H-M   'P 1'
#
loop_
_entity.id
_entity.type
_entity.pdbx_description
1 polymer ?
#
loop_
_entity_poly.entity_id
_entity_poly.type
_entity_poly.pdbx_seq_one_letter_code
_entity_poly.pdbx_strand_id
1 'polypeptide(L)'
;MKYTIIFAAFCSLSLALEPSSPLSRRRTFSITAASIAAISRPSVAVEPYPFEARDRKSNQGAIIREDYWYLVGKVPPRQLSGPLKADDPQWNAFGSCTSNAVTGNSCTYVSLKQRAPAYSKYSFALSYGAKEYAKLGQLLQQRIALSPTDETLWDEAREYLVTPMKSIPPAIIDAELKGVLFATAMTTSPNFPGPTRELLVARFYMNEAHYASQQMLAAVEKRDIVRAIQAWEFGKDSWNSYFQIVNRSIVPKVGEKFEQIV
;
A
#
# COMPACT_ATOMS: atom_id res chain seq x y z
N MET A 1 55.53 -10.99 -33.72
CA MET A 1 56.94 -11.34 -33.49
C MET A 1 57.58 -10.22 -32.68
N LYS A 2 58.00 -10.52 -31.43
CA LYS A 2 59.40 -10.42 -30.94
C LYS A 2 59.78 -9.01 -30.45
N TYR A 3 60.36 -8.70 -29.28
CA TYR A 3 60.88 -9.31 -28.03
C TYR A 3 60.95 -8.10 -27.02
N THR A 4 60.52 -8.15 -25.74
CA THR A 4 61.18 -8.68 -24.51
C THR A 4 62.09 -7.70 -23.74
N ILE A 5 61.63 -7.31 -22.53
CA ILE A 5 62.25 -7.28 -21.17
C ILE A 5 63.73 -6.87 -20.97
N ILE A 6 63.98 -5.96 -20.01
CA ILE A 6 65.15 -5.90 -19.07
C ILE A 6 64.65 -5.28 -17.72
N PHE A 7 64.50 -6.04 -16.62
CA PHE A 7 65.43 -6.26 -15.46
C PHE A 7 65.58 -5.05 -14.50
N ALA A 8 65.07 -5.09 -13.25
CA ALA A 8 65.63 -5.63 -11.97
C ALA A 8 65.93 -4.46 -11.00
N ALA A 9 66.07 -4.53 -9.67
CA ALA A 9 66.27 -5.57 -8.65
C ALA A 9 65.87 -4.98 -7.26
N PHE A 10 65.27 -5.74 -6.34
CA PHE A 10 65.83 -6.25 -5.05
C PHE A 10 66.21 -5.28 -3.91
N CYS A 11 65.56 -5.45 -2.74
CA CYS A 11 66.12 -5.71 -1.39
C CYS A 11 64.97 -5.64 -0.33
N SER A 12 64.47 -6.71 0.32
CA SER A 12 64.96 -7.45 1.52
C SER A 12 65.16 -6.57 2.78
N LEU A 13 64.84 -6.90 4.04
CA LEU A 13 64.08 -7.97 4.74
C LEU A 13 63.98 -7.54 6.25
N SER A 14 63.12 -8.20 7.03
CA SER A 14 63.24 -8.48 8.49
C SER A 14 62.56 -7.58 9.56
N LEU A 15 61.38 -8.06 10.01
CA LEU A 15 60.99 -8.47 11.39
C LEU A 15 61.63 -7.85 12.65
N ALA A 16 60.77 -7.39 13.58
CA ALA A 16 60.85 -7.69 15.03
C ALA A 16 59.48 -7.47 15.75
N LEU A 17 59.09 -8.45 16.57
CA LEU A 17 58.04 -8.45 17.62
C LEU A 17 58.49 -7.54 18.82
N GLU A 18 57.71 -7.05 19.80
CA GLU A 18 56.57 -7.57 20.59
C GLU A 18 56.01 -6.43 21.54
N PRO A 19 55.24 -6.63 22.64
CA PRO A 19 53.99 -5.90 22.93
C PRO A 19 54.01 -4.95 24.16
N SER A 20 52.98 -4.11 24.35
CA SER A 20 52.37 -3.76 25.67
C SER A 20 51.38 -2.58 25.57
N SER A 21 50.44 -2.57 26.51
CA SER A 21 49.12 -1.93 26.53
C SER A 21 49.11 -0.46 27.06
N PRO A 22 47.97 0.08 27.55
CA PRO A 22 47.14 1.08 26.89
C PRO A 22 47.27 2.49 27.51
N LEU A 23 46.95 3.55 26.74
CA LEU A 23 46.26 4.79 27.16
C LEU A 23 46.60 5.96 26.22
N SER A 24 45.54 6.58 25.71
CA SER A 24 45.43 7.99 25.36
C SER A 24 46.46 8.61 24.40
N ARG A 25 46.08 8.71 23.12
CA ARG A 25 46.35 9.94 22.36
C ARG A 25 45.37 10.11 21.20
N ARG A 26 44.57 11.18 21.31
CA ARG A 26 43.82 11.80 20.22
C ARG A 26 44.70 11.92 18.97
N ARG A 27 44.33 11.25 17.88
CA ARG A 27 44.66 11.66 16.51
C ARG A 27 43.45 11.41 15.62
N THR A 28 42.94 12.53 15.13
CA THR A 28 42.10 12.71 13.95
C THR A 28 42.46 11.74 12.83
N PHE A 29 41.51 10.88 12.47
CA PHE A 29 41.44 10.26 11.16
C PHE A 29 40.13 10.69 10.51
N SER A 30 40.24 11.65 9.59
CA SER A 30 39.21 11.92 8.59
C SER A 30 39.09 10.68 7.72
N ILE A 31 38.09 9.84 8.00
CA ILE A 31 37.61 8.86 7.05
C ILE A 31 36.52 9.57 6.25
N THR A 32 36.85 9.84 5.00
CA THR A 32 35.95 10.26 3.92
C THR A 32 34.62 9.51 4.00
N ALA A 33 33.57 10.22 4.42
CA ALA A 33 32.21 9.78 4.21
C ALA A 33 31.99 9.76 2.69
N ALA A 34 31.88 8.56 2.11
CA ALA A 34 31.35 8.39 0.77
C ALA A 34 29.92 8.93 0.78
N SER A 35 29.74 10.12 0.22
CA SER A 35 28.44 10.70 -0.06
C SER A 35 27.71 9.75 -1.00
N ILE A 36 26.91 8.84 -0.46
CA ILE A 36 25.81 8.24 -1.18
C ILE A 36 24.88 9.41 -1.45
N ALA A 37 25.02 10.02 -2.63
CA ALA A 37 24.00 10.87 -3.18
C ALA A 37 22.75 10.00 -3.29
N ALA A 38 21.90 10.06 -2.27
CA ALA A 38 20.52 9.65 -2.40
C ALA A 38 20.00 10.47 -3.56
N ILE A 39 19.86 9.83 -4.73
CA ILE A 39 19.09 10.37 -5.82
C ILE A 39 17.67 10.41 -5.27
N SER A 40 17.34 11.52 -4.58
CA SER A 40 15.96 11.87 -4.28
C SER A 40 15.34 12.09 -5.65
N ARG A 41 14.68 11.05 -6.16
CA ARG A 41 13.76 11.23 -7.28
C ARG A 41 12.89 12.42 -6.91
N PRO A 42 12.78 13.45 -7.77
CA PRO A 42 11.84 14.52 -7.51
C PRO A 42 10.51 13.84 -7.26
N SER A 43 9.93 14.12 -6.09
CA SER A 43 8.53 13.85 -5.80
C SER A 43 7.75 14.63 -6.85
N VAL A 44 7.53 14.02 -8.01
CA VAL A 44 6.54 14.50 -8.96
C VAL A 44 5.27 14.50 -8.13
N ALA A 45 4.82 15.70 -7.76
CA ALA A 45 3.49 15.88 -7.21
C ALA A 45 2.56 15.35 -8.30
N VAL A 46 2.12 14.11 -8.13
CA VAL A 46 1.14 13.52 -9.04
C VAL A 46 -0.05 14.45 -8.95
N GLU A 47 -0.48 14.97 -10.09
CA GLU A 47 -1.63 15.86 -10.10
C GLU A 47 -2.77 15.18 -9.34
N PRO A 48 -3.45 15.92 -8.44
CA PRO A 48 -4.55 15.34 -7.69
C PRO A 48 -5.55 14.76 -8.68
N TYR A 49 -6.00 13.53 -8.42
CA TYR A 49 -7.09 12.93 -9.20
C TYR A 49 -8.22 13.97 -9.31
N PRO A 50 -8.82 14.17 -10.49
CA PRO A 50 -9.99 15.04 -10.64
C PRO A 50 -11.22 14.49 -9.88
N PHE A 51 -11.07 13.33 -9.25
CA PHE A 51 -12.09 12.64 -8.48
C PHE A 51 -11.98 12.97 -6.99
N GLU A 52 -13.07 13.51 -6.43
CA GLU A 52 -13.13 13.89 -5.02
C GLU A 52 -13.33 12.67 -4.11
N ALA A 53 -12.79 12.74 -2.89
CA ALA A 53 -13.04 11.76 -1.85
C ALA A 53 -14.52 11.73 -1.45
N ARG A 54 -14.96 10.60 -0.89
CA ARG A 54 -16.33 10.42 -0.43
C ARG A 54 -16.75 11.50 0.58
N ASP A 55 -17.99 11.96 0.46
CA ASP A 55 -18.56 12.90 1.43
C ASP A 55 -18.57 12.31 2.85
N ARG A 56 -17.99 13.05 3.78
CA ARG A 56 -17.90 12.70 5.20
C ARG A 56 -19.28 12.60 5.85
N LYS A 57 -20.21 13.50 5.50
CA LYS A 57 -21.46 13.70 6.25
C LYS A 57 -22.50 12.65 5.92
N SER A 58 -22.70 12.38 4.64
CA SER A 58 -23.67 11.38 4.18
C SER A 58 -23.26 9.96 4.59
N ASN A 59 -21.96 9.74 4.77
CA ASN A 59 -21.33 8.43 4.85
C ASN A 59 -21.80 7.43 3.76
N GLN A 60 -22.34 7.97 2.67
CA GLN A 60 -23.03 7.23 1.64
C GLN A 60 -21.98 6.53 0.77
N GLY A 61 -22.15 5.22 0.58
CA GLY A 61 -21.17 4.41 -0.14
C GLY A 61 -19.98 3.94 0.68
N ALA A 62 -20.00 4.09 2.01
CA ALA A 62 -19.04 3.42 2.90
C ALA A 62 -19.50 1.99 3.20
N ILE A 63 -18.56 1.03 3.21
CA ILE A 63 -18.81 -0.34 3.70
C ILE A 63 -18.92 -0.33 5.22
N ILE A 64 -18.04 0.43 5.88
CA ILE A 64 -17.98 0.57 7.32
C ILE A 64 -17.91 2.04 7.72
N ARG A 65 -18.62 2.42 8.77
CA ARG A 65 -18.66 3.81 9.22
C ARG A 65 -17.39 4.24 9.94
N GLU A 66 -16.79 3.36 10.74
CA GLU A 66 -15.63 3.66 11.57
C GLU A 66 -14.33 3.56 10.75
N ASP A 67 -14.09 4.55 9.90
CA ASP A 67 -12.83 4.78 9.21
C ASP A 67 -12.09 6.04 9.73
N TYR A 68 -10.89 6.27 9.19
CA TYR A 68 -10.05 7.40 9.61
C TYR A 68 -10.69 8.76 9.31
N TRP A 69 -11.31 8.93 8.15
CA TRP A 69 -11.94 10.18 7.71
C TRP A 69 -13.13 10.53 8.60
N TYR A 70 -13.96 9.56 8.93
CA TYR A 70 -15.10 9.71 9.81
C TYR A 70 -14.67 10.16 11.21
N LEU A 71 -13.71 9.44 11.82
CA LEU A 71 -13.27 9.67 13.21
C LEU A 71 -12.37 10.90 13.38
N VAL A 72 -11.42 11.12 12.47
CA VAL A 72 -10.39 12.17 12.60
C VAL A 72 -10.74 13.42 11.81
N GLY A 73 -11.56 13.29 10.75
CA GLY A 73 -11.93 14.41 9.88
C GLY A 73 -10.83 14.88 8.93
N LYS A 74 -9.82 14.04 8.66
CA LYS A 74 -8.68 14.34 7.78
C LYS A 74 -8.49 13.21 6.76
N VAL A 75 -8.28 13.54 5.47
CA VAL A 75 -8.15 12.51 4.40
C VAL A 75 -6.74 11.96 4.49
N PRO A 76 -6.51 10.65 4.66
CA PRO A 76 -5.20 10.04 4.48
C PRO A 76 -4.57 10.39 3.12
N PRO A 77 -3.23 10.40 3.00
CA PRO A 77 -2.57 10.81 1.77
C PRO A 77 -2.82 9.77 0.68
N ARG A 78 -3.14 10.21 -0.53
CA ARG A 78 -3.36 9.30 -1.66
C ARG A 78 -2.02 8.79 -2.20
N GLN A 79 -2.04 7.70 -2.97
CA GLN A 79 -0.86 7.10 -3.60
C GLN A 79 0.24 6.77 -2.60
N LEU A 80 -0.05 5.84 -1.70
CA LEU A 80 0.96 5.26 -0.79
C LEU A 80 1.98 4.36 -1.53
N SER A 81 2.40 4.74 -2.74
CA SER A 81 3.29 3.99 -3.64
C SER A 81 4.76 3.99 -3.19
N GLY A 82 5.10 4.80 -2.18
CA GLY A 82 6.44 4.88 -1.61
C GLY A 82 6.58 4.23 -0.23
N PRO A 83 7.80 4.25 0.35
CA PRO A 83 7.99 3.90 1.74
C PRO A 83 7.14 4.82 2.62
N LEU A 84 6.23 4.24 3.41
CA LEU A 84 5.40 5.00 4.34
C LEU A 84 6.31 5.77 5.29
N LYS A 85 6.04 7.06 5.47
CA LYS A 85 6.75 7.88 6.46
C LYS A 85 6.36 7.40 7.85
N ALA A 86 7.30 6.73 8.51
CA ALA A 86 7.14 6.38 9.91
C ALA A 86 6.99 7.65 10.76
N ASP A 87 6.12 7.59 11.76
CA ASP A 87 5.94 8.64 12.77
C ASP A 87 5.49 10.00 12.21
N ASP A 88 4.90 10.03 11.01
CA ASP A 88 4.27 11.24 10.49
C ASP A 88 3.16 11.69 11.47
N PRO A 89 3.31 12.82 12.18
CA PRO A 89 2.35 13.25 13.21
C PRO A 89 0.95 13.47 12.65
N GLN A 90 0.85 13.75 11.35
CA GLN A 90 -0.41 14.00 10.66
C GLN A 90 -1.27 12.75 10.60
N TRP A 91 -0.64 11.57 10.43
CA TRP A 91 -1.33 10.28 10.29
C TRP A 91 -1.16 9.42 11.55
N ASN A 92 0.07 9.36 12.07
CA ASN A 92 0.57 8.51 13.15
C ASN A 92 0.10 7.05 13.04
N ALA A 93 -0.12 6.58 11.81
CA ALA A 93 -0.64 5.26 11.50
C ALA A 93 0.47 4.26 11.19
N PHE A 94 1.68 4.74 10.87
CA PHE A 94 2.75 3.92 10.27
C PHE A 94 4.09 3.99 11.03
N GLY A 95 4.04 4.40 12.30
CA GLY A 95 5.19 4.78 13.11
C GLY A 95 5.92 3.69 13.90
N SER A 96 7.00 4.12 14.55
CA SER A 96 7.74 3.34 15.54
C SER A 96 6.89 3.12 16.78
N CYS A 97 7.10 1.98 17.43
CA CYS A 97 6.35 1.52 18.59
C CYS A 97 6.71 2.35 19.83
N THR A 98 6.23 3.59 19.87
CA THR A 98 6.47 4.50 20.98
C THR A 98 5.24 4.55 21.87
N SER A 99 5.48 4.44 23.17
CA SER A 99 4.46 4.67 24.19
C SER A 99 4.27 6.18 24.35
N ASN A 100 3.09 6.70 24.04
CA ASN A 100 2.72 8.08 24.35
C ASN A 100 1.62 8.07 25.41
N ALA A 101 1.79 8.87 26.46
CA ALA A 101 0.85 8.98 27.58
C ALA A 101 -0.56 9.44 27.15
N VAL A 102 -0.69 10.09 25.99
CA VAL A 102 -1.97 10.63 25.49
C VAL A 102 -2.66 9.68 24.51
N THR A 103 -1.92 8.90 23.72
CA THR A 103 -2.49 8.10 22.60
C THR A 103 -2.33 6.59 22.75
N GLY A 104 -1.62 6.11 23.78
CA GLY A 104 -1.30 4.68 23.92
C GLY A 104 -0.25 4.19 22.92
N ASN A 105 0.09 2.89 22.98
CA ASN A 105 1.10 2.26 22.12
C ASN A 105 0.68 2.31 20.64
N SER A 106 1.51 2.90 19.79
CA SER A 106 1.31 2.98 18.33
C SER A 106 1.41 1.62 17.63
N CYS A 107 2.18 0.68 18.18
CA CYS A 107 2.24 -0.70 17.71
C CYS A 107 1.55 -1.62 18.69
N THR A 108 0.52 -2.29 18.22
CA THR A 108 -0.13 -3.32 19.00
C THR A 108 0.23 -4.67 18.37
N TYR A 109 0.90 -5.55 19.12
CA TYR A 109 1.31 -6.85 18.60
C TYR A 109 0.08 -7.67 18.20
N VAL A 110 0.02 -8.10 16.95
CA VAL A 110 -0.99 -9.05 16.46
C VAL A 110 -0.32 -10.41 16.28
N SER A 111 -0.81 -11.39 17.04
CA SER A 111 -0.20 -12.72 17.09
C SER A 111 -0.29 -13.45 15.75
N LEU A 112 0.69 -14.32 15.47
CA LEU A 112 0.64 -15.21 14.30
C LEU A 112 -0.59 -16.13 14.32
N LYS A 113 -1.02 -16.55 15.52
CA LYS A 113 -2.23 -17.39 15.72
C LYS A 113 -3.51 -16.71 15.24
N GLN A 114 -3.54 -15.38 15.19
CA GLN A 114 -4.65 -14.60 14.66
C GLN A 114 -4.46 -14.30 13.17
N ARG A 115 -3.25 -13.86 12.77
CA ARG A 115 -2.99 -13.43 11.39
C ARG A 115 -3.01 -14.56 10.37
N ALA A 116 -2.44 -15.74 10.69
CA ALA A 116 -2.37 -16.84 9.73
C ALA A 116 -3.77 -17.35 9.33
N PRO A 117 -4.71 -17.64 10.25
CA PRO A 117 -6.08 -18.01 9.88
C PRO A 117 -6.81 -16.90 9.11
N ALA A 118 -6.61 -15.64 9.49
CA ALA A 118 -7.22 -14.51 8.79
C ALA A 118 -6.72 -14.42 7.34
N TYR A 119 -5.41 -14.59 7.13
CA TYR A 119 -4.81 -14.66 5.81
C TYR A 119 -5.39 -15.81 5.01
N SER A 120 -5.38 -17.05 5.53
CA SER A 120 -5.96 -18.20 4.84
C SER A 120 -7.44 -18.03 4.48
N LYS A 121 -8.21 -17.30 5.31
CA LYS A 121 -9.64 -17.08 5.09
C LYS A 121 -9.95 -16.04 4.01
N TYR A 122 -9.18 -14.94 3.94
CA TYR A 122 -9.56 -13.78 3.12
C TYR A 122 -8.62 -13.48 1.95
N SER A 123 -7.37 -13.98 1.96
CA SER A 123 -6.37 -13.62 0.96
C SER A 123 -6.79 -13.98 -0.46
N PHE A 124 -7.39 -15.15 -0.66
CA PHE A 124 -7.89 -15.57 -1.98
C PHE A 124 -8.89 -14.56 -2.55
N ALA A 125 -9.90 -14.17 -1.76
CA ALA A 125 -10.92 -13.23 -2.21
C ALA A 125 -10.31 -11.86 -2.54
N LEU A 126 -9.37 -11.37 -1.73
CA LEU A 126 -8.68 -10.10 -1.97
C LEU A 126 -7.83 -10.13 -3.24
N SER A 127 -7.02 -11.17 -3.41
CA SER A 127 -6.19 -11.33 -4.62
C SER A 127 -7.04 -11.50 -5.87
N TYR A 128 -8.14 -12.26 -5.78
CA TYR A 128 -9.04 -12.48 -6.90
C TYR A 128 -9.82 -11.21 -7.26
N GLY A 129 -10.39 -10.51 -6.27
CA GLY A 129 -11.08 -9.24 -6.49
C GLY A 129 -10.17 -8.16 -7.09
N ALA A 130 -8.92 -8.06 -6.63
CA ALA A 130 -7.95 -7.13 -7.23
C ALA A 130 -7.61 -7.47 -8.69
N LYS A 131 -7.51 -8.77 -9.02
CA LYS A 131 -7.32 -9.22 -10.42
C LYS A 131 -8.52 -8.89 -11.29
N GLU A 132 -9.74 -9.12 -10.81
CA GLU A 132 -10.96 -8.75 -11.54
C GLU A 132 -11.09 -7.23 -11.67
N TYR A 133 -10.69 -6.46 -10.65
CA TYR A 133 -10.63 -5.00 -10.72
C TYR A 133 -9.63 -4.50 -11.78
N ALA A 134 -8.48 -5.17 -11.91
CA ALA A 134 -7.51 -4.88 -12.97
C ALA A 134 -8.09 -5.15 -14.37
N LYS A 135 -8.78 -6.29 -14.54
CA LYS A 135 -9.45 -6.64 -15.81
C LYS A 135 -10.54 -5.63 -16.19
N LEU A 136 -11.35 -5.19 -15.22
CA LEU A 136 -12.33 -4.12 -15.47
C LEU A 136 -11.66 -2.85 -15.99
N GLY A 137 -10.50 -2.49 -15.43
CA GLY A 137 -9.69 -1.37 -15.93
C GLY A 137 -9.26 -1.53 -17.38
N GLN A 138 -8.75 -2.72 -17.72
CA GLN A 138 -8.36 -3.05 -19.09
C GLN A 138 -9.55 -2.98 -20.06
N LEU A 139 -10.72 -3.50 -19.65
CA LEU A 139 -11.96 -3.40 -20.41
C LEU A 139 -12.33 -1.94 -20.68
N LEU A 140 -12.36 -1.10 -19.64
CA LEU A 140 -12.66 0.34 -19.78
C LEU A 140 -11.63 1.07 -20.65
N GLN A 141 -10.35 0.74 -20.55
CA GLN A 141 -9.31 1.36 -21.38
C GLN A 141 -9.38 0.92 -22.85
N GLN A 142 -9.71 -0.34 -23.13
CA GLN A 142 -9.95 -0.82 -24.49
C GLN A 142 -11.07 -0.03 -25.18
N ARG A 143 -12.06 0.46 -24.44
CA ARG A 143 -13.13 1.33 -24.96
C ARG A 143 -12.65 2.67 -25.47
N ILE A 144 -11.60 3.25 -24.88
CA ILE A 144 -10.98 4.46 -25.45
C ILE A 144 -10.35 4.14 -26.80
N ALA A 145 -9.74 2.96 -26.93
CA ALA A 145 -9.01 2.56 -28.13
C ALA A 145 -9.93 2.09 -29.28
N LEU A 146 -11.11 1.56 -28.99
CA LEU A 146 -12.04 0.98 -29.96
C LEU A 146 -13.38 1.75 -29.96
N SER A 147 -13.71 2.30 -31.13
CA SER A 147 -14.85 3.18 -31.44
C SER A 147 -16.12 3.02 -30.58
N PRO A 148 -16.80 4.14 -30.23
CA PRO A 148 -17.83 4.26 -29.18
C PRO A 148 -19.19 3.56 -29.42
N THR A 149 -19.30 2.61 -30.36
CA THR A 149 -20.59 2.01 -30.78
C THR A 149 -20.90 0.64 -30.19
N ASP A 150 -19.91 -0.06 -29.62
CA ASP A 150 -20.13 -1.37 -29.02
C ASP A 150 -20.91 -1.27 -27.69
N GLU A 151 -22.15 -1.75 -27.65
CA GLU A 151 -22.98 -1.72 -26.44
C GLU A 151 -22.64 -2.85 -25.46
N THR A 152 -21.98 -3.92 -25.91
CA THR A 152 -21.71 -5.12 -25.12
C THR A 152 -20.76 -4.87 -23.95
N LEU A 153 -19.79 -3.98 -24.14
CA LEU A 153 -18.81 -3.60 -23.12
C LEU A 153 -19.46 -3.02 -21.86
N TRP A 154 -20.54 -2.26 -22.00
CA TRP A 154 -21.23 -1.66 -20.85
C TRP A 154 -21.95 -2.71 -20.02
N ASP A 155 -22.55 -3.70 -20.69
CA ASP A 155 -23.18 -4.83 -20.02
C ASP A 155 -22.14 -5.68 -19.29
N GLU A 156 -21.01 -5.98 -19.95
CA GLU A 156 -19.88 -6.69 -19.32
C GLU A 156 -19.33 -5.93 -18.12
N ALA A 157 -19.06 -4.62 -18.25
CA ALA A 157 -18.56 -3.81 -17.14
C ALA A 157 -19.52 -3.78 -15.95
N ARG A 158 -20.83 -3.80 -16.22
CA ARG A 158 -21.87 -3.81 -15.18
C ARG A 158 -21.86 -5.12 -14.37
N GLU A 159 -21.53 -6.26 -14.97
CA GLU A 159 -21.44 -7.54 -14.27
C GLU A 159 -20.36 -7.56 -13.17
N TYR A 160 -19.31 -6.77 -13.32
CA TYR A 160 -18.27 -6.62 -12.30
C TYR A 160 -18.71 -5.81 -11.07
N LEU A 161 -19.75 -4.98 -11.21
CA LEU A 161 -20.09 -3.95 -10.23
C LEU A 161 -21.48 -4.13 -9.59
N VAL A 162 -22.41 -4.77 -10.30
CA VAL A 162 -23.77 -5.00 -9.81
C VAL A 162 -23.83 -6.29 -9.02
N THR A 163 -24.43 -6.26 -7.84
CA THR A 163 -24.82 -7.46 -7.10
C THR A 163 -26.28 -7.79 -7.37
N PRO A 164 -26.58 -8.85 -8.15
CA PRO A 164 -27.95 -9.32 -8.33
C PRO A 164 -28.61 -9.67 -6.99
N MET A 165 -29.93 -9.51 -6.92
CA MET A 165 -30.68 -9.93 -5.74
C MET A 165 -30.50 -11.42 -5.47
N LYS A 166 -30.12 -11.77 -4.23
CA LYS A 166 -29.93 -13.15 -3.76
C LYS A 166 -28.83 -13.93 -4.50
N SER A 167 -27.87 -13.27 -5.14
CA SER A 167 -26.65 -13.90 -5.64
C SER A 167 -25.46 -13.59 -4.76
N ILE A 168 -24.37 -14.33 -4.99
CA ILE A 168 -23.06 -13.95 -4.46
C ILE A 168 -22.67 -12.62 -5.13
N PRO A 169 -22.10 -11.65 -4.38
CA PRO A 169 -21.59 -10.42 -4.97
C PRO A 169 -20.47 -10.70 -5.97
N PRO A 170 -20.28 -9.82 -6.98
CA PRO A 170 -19.11 -9.88 -7.85
C PRO A 170 -17.82 -9.90 -7.04
N ALA A 171 -16.76 -10.50 -7.60
CA ALA A 171 -15.50 -10.70 -6.91
C ALA A 171 -14.90 -9.38 -6.36
N ILE A 172 -15.05 -8.28 -7.08
CA ILE A 172 -14.60 -6.95 -6.65
C ILE A 172 -15.32 -6.56 -5.35
N ILE A 173 -16.65 -6.54 -5.37
CA ILE A 173 -17.48 -6.12 -4.24
C ILE A 173 -17.29 -7.07 -3.04
N ASP A 174 -17.25 -8.38 -3.27
CA ASP A 174 -16.95 -9.38 -2.24
C ASP A 174 -15.59 -9.12 -1.56
N ALA A 175 -14.57 -8.81 -2.36
CA ALA A 175 -13.24 -8.53 -1.87
C ALA A 175 -13.19 -7.22 -1.06
N GLU A 176 -13.94 -6.18 -1.46
CA GLU A 176 -14.02 -4.94 -0.70
C GLU A 176 -14.64 -5.15 0.69
N LEU A 177 -15.76 -5.89 0.75
CA LEU A 177 -16.43 -6.26 2.00
C LEU A 177 -15.49 -7.07 2.90
N LYS A 178 -14.81 -8.07 2.33
CA LYS A 178 -13.83 -8.90 3.05
C LYS A 178 -12.57 -8.14 3.42
N GLY A 179 -12.21 -7.09 2.70
CA GLY A 179 -11.05 -6.23 2.99
C GLY A 179 -11.16 -5.56 4.35
N VAL A 180 -12.34 -5.04 4.68
CA VAL A 180 -12.59 -4.46 6.02
C VAL A 180 -12.37 -5.50 7.14
N LEU A 181 -12.86 -6.73 6.93
CA LEU A 181 -12.71 -7.82 7.88
C LEU A 181 -11.25 -8.30 7.98
N PHE A 182 -10.57 -8.39 6.85
CA PHE A 182 -9.16 -8.78 6.78
C PHE A 182 -8.28 -7.75 7.51
N ALA A 183 -8.42 -6.46 7.20
CA ALA A 183 -7.69 -5.41 7.89
C ALA A 183 -7.92 -5.47 9.41
N THR A 184 -9.18 -5.65 9.84
CA THR A 184 -9.52 -5.80 11.26
C THR A 184 -8.77 -6.99 11.88
N ALA A 185 -8.82 -8.16 11.27
CA ALA A 185 -8.15 -9.35 11.79
C ALA A 185 -6.61 -9.27 11.75
N MET A 186 -6.05 -8.50 10.82
CA MET A 186 -4.60 -8.37 10.62
C MET A 186 -3.94 -7.29 11.48
N THR A 187 -4.69 -6.26 11.87
CA THR A 187 -4.14 -5.04 12.50
C THR A 187 -4.73 -4.73 13.88
N THR A 188 -5.80 -5.43 14.30
CA THR A 188 -6.34 -5.31 15.66
C THR A 188 -5.58 -6.24 16.60
N SER A 189 -5.02 -5.69 17.66
CA SER A 189 -4.40 -6.49 18.72
C SER A 189 -5.40 -6.83 19.81
N PRO A 190 -5.31 -8.04 20.39
CA PRO A 190 -6.09 -8.40 21.57
C PRO A 190 -5.72 -7.58 22.82
N ASN A 191 -4.57 -6.91 22.82
CA ASN A 191 -4.07 -6.15 23.96
C ASN A 191 -4.38 -4.65 23.88
N PHE A 192 -5.15 -4.22 22.88
CA PHE A 192 -5.55 -2.83 22.71
C PHE A 192 -7.07 -2.75 22.49
N PRO A 193 -7.81 -2.05 23.37
CA PRO A 193 -9.28 -2.08 23.36
C PRO A 193 -9.93 -1.23 22.26
N GLY A 194 -9.16 -0.60 21.37
CA GLY A 194 -9.68 0.31 20.33
C GLY A 194 -9.20 -0.03 18.91
N PRO A 195 -9.75 0.64 17.88
CA PRO A 195 -9.21 0.52 16.53
C PRO A 195 -7.86 1.25 16.45
N THR A 196 -6.85 0.56 15.93
CA THR A 196 -5.55 1.18 15.66
C THR A 196 -5.68 2.21 14.53
N ARG A 197 -4.83 3.24 14.50
CA ARG A 197 -4.83 4.20 13.39
C ARG A 197 -4.56 3.52 12.04
N GLU A 198 -3.69 2.50 12.03
CA GLU A 198 -3.43 1.68 10.85
C GLU A 198 -4.71 0.99 10.33
N LEU A 199 -5.51 0.41 11.23
CA LEU A 199 -6.82 -0.16 10.87
C LEU A 199 -7.76 0.88 10.28
N LEU A 200 -7.86 2.05 10.92
CA LEU A 200 -8.75 3.11 10.46
C LEU A 200 -8.36 3.62 9.08
N VAL A 201 -7.07 3.75 8.80
CA VAL A 201 -6.57 4.17 7.49
C VAL A 201 -6.78 3.07 6.45
N ALA A 202 -6.58 1.80 6.78
CA ALA A 202 -6.90 0.68 5.89
C ALA A 202 -8.40 0.64 5.54
N ARG A 203 -9.29 0.83 6.52
CA ARG A 203 -10.73 0.93 6.30
C ARG A 203 -11.11 2.10 5.41
N PHE A 204 -10.45 3.24 5.59
CA PHE A 204 -10.66 4.41 4.74
C PHE A 204 -10.41 4.05 3.27
N TYR A 205 -9.25 3.48 2.93
CA TYR A 205 -8.99 3.14 1.53
C TYR A 205 -9.93 2.05 0.99
N MET A 206 -10.39 1.12 1.82
CA MET A 206 -11.36 0.12 1.36
C MET A 206 -12.76 0.75 1.12
N ASN A 207 -13.15 1.73 1.94
CA ASN A 207 -14.34 2.54 1.69
C ASN A 207 -14.19 3.38 0.41
N GLU A 208 -13.03 3.98 0.18
CA GLU A 208 -12.79 4.76 -1.05
C GLU A 208 -12.75 3.87 -2.29
N ALA A 209 -12.24 2.64 -2.20
CA ALA A 209 -12.32 1.66 -3.28
C ALA A 209 -13.78 1.31 -3.60
N HIS A 210 -14.58 1.01 -2.58
CA HIS A 210 -16.01 0.72 -2.77
C HIS A 210 -16.79 1.92 -3.33
N TYR A 211 -16.51 3.12 -2.84
CA TYR A 211 -17.06 4.35 -3.39
C TYR A 211 -16.70 4.50 -4.87
N ALA A 212 -15.45 4.23 -5.23
CA ALA A 212 -15.03 4.22 -6.63
C ALA A 212 -15.84 3.21 -7.46
N SER A 213 -16.07 2.00 -6.94
CA SER A 213 -16.90 0.97 -7.59
C SER A 213 -18.34 1.45 -7.83
N GLN A 214 -18.95 2.14 -6.87
CA GLN A 214 -20.28 2.76 -7.04
C GLN A 214 -20.28 3.88 -8.08
N GLN A 215 -19.22 4.69 -8.11
CA GLN A 215 -19.09 5.81 -9.05
C GLN A 215 -18.80 5.32 -10.47
N MET A 216 -18.03 4.25 -10.62
CA MET A 216 -17.85 3.53 -11.87
C MET A 216 -19.19 2.99 -12.37
N LEU A 217 -19.99 2.36 -11.51
CA LEU A 217 -21.32 1.85 -11.89
C LEU A 217 -22.21 2.98 -12.40
N ALA A 218 -22.30 4.09 -11.66
CA ALA A 218 -23.09 5.25 -12.07
C ALA A 218 -22.60 5.87 -13.39
N ALA A 219 -21.29 5.80 -13.67
CA ALA A 219 -20.71 6.25 -14.93
C ALA A 219 -21.01 5.28 -16.08
N VAL A 220 -20.92 3.96 -15.83
CA VAL A 220 -21.29 2.89 -16.78
C VAL A 220 -22.76 3.01 -17.18
N GLU A 221 -23.66 3.22 -16.22
CA GLU A 221 -25.10 3.42 -16.48
C GLU A 221 -25.38 4.66 -17.34
N LYS A 222 -24.57 5.71 -17.17
CA LYS A 222 -24.62 6.95 -17.97
C LYS A 222 -23.80 6.88 -19.25
N ARG A 223 -23.12 5.76 -19.51
CA ARG A 223 -22.19 5.56 -20.63
C ARG A 223 -21.08 6.62 -20.70
N ASP A 224 -20.65 7.12 -19.54
CA ASP A 224 -19.59 8.13 -19.39
C ASP A 224 -18.24 7.44 -19.15
N ILE A 225 -17.52 7.17 -20.24
CA ILE A 225 -16.25 6.44 -20.18
C ILE A 225 -15.16 7.21 -19.43
N VAL A 226 -15.14 8.54 -19.56
CA VAL A 226 -14.11 9.38 -18.93
C VAL A 226 -14.26 9.31 -17.42
N ARG A 227 -15.49 9.48 -16.93
CA ARG A 227 -15.79 9.36 -15.49
C ARG A 227 -15.56 7.95 -14.98
N ALA A 228 -15.90 6.92 -15.76
CA ALA A 228 -15.68 5.53 -15.36
C ALA A 228 -14.18 5.24 -15.17
N ILE A 229 -13.32 5.74 -16.06
CA ILE A 229 -11.86 5.57 -15.94
C ILE A 229 -11.29 6.38 -14.78
N GLN A 230 -11.73 7.63 -14.60
CA GLN A 230 -11.29 8.43 -13.44
C GLN A 230 -11.67 7.76 -12.12
N ALA A 231 -12.89 7.22 -12.01
CA ALA A 231 -13.31 6.45 -10.86
C ALA A 231 -12.49 5.15 -10.72
N TRP A 232 -12.19 4.46 -11.82
CA TRP A 232 -11.34 3.28 -11.80
C TRP A 232 -9.93 3.57 -11.26
N GLU A 233 -9.28 4.63 -11.76
CA GLU A 233 -7.95 5.03 -11.31
C GLU A 233 -7.95 5.43 -9.83
N PHE A 234 -8.99 6.14 -9.40
CA PHE A 234 -9.20 6.48 -7.99
C PHE A 234 -9.36 5.23 -7.11
N GLY A 235 -10.14 4.23 -7.55
CA GLY A 235 -10.25 2.98 -6.80
C GLY A 235 -8.97 2.15 -6.85
N LYS A 236 -8.23 2.14 -7.97
CA LYS A 236 -6.92 1.49 -8.09
C LYS A 236 -5.92 2.03 -7.06
N ASP A 237 -5.85 3.34 -6.94
CA ASP A 237 -5.03 3.99 -5.92
C ASP A 237 -5.46 3.60 -4.50
N SER A 238 -6.77 3.52 -4.26
CA SER A 238 -7.31 3.08 -2.97
C SER A 238 -6.92 1.63 -2.66
N TRP A 239 -7.08 0.71 -3.61
CA TRP A 239 -6.65 -0.69 -3.49
C TRP A 239 -5.15 -0.82 -3.21
N ASN A 240 -4.32 -0.11 -3.97
CA ASN A 240 -2.86 -0.16 -3.80
C ASN A 240 -2.42 0.43 -2.46
N SER A 241 -3.06 1.52 -2.04
CA SER A 241 -2.81 2.13 -0.73
C SER A 241 -3.23 1.20 0.41
N TYR A 242 -4.37 0.51 0.27
CA TYR A 242 -4.78 -0.53 1.20
C TYR A 242 -3.77 -1.68 1.27
N PHE A 243 -3.33 -2.22 0.14
CA PHE A 243 -2.35 -3.31 0.10
C PHE A 243 -1.02 -2.92 0.71
N GLN A 244 -0.56 -1.69 0.50
CA GLN A 244 0.65 -1.18 1.13
C GLN A 244 0.60 -1.27 2.66
N ILE A 245 -0.58 -1.01 3.24
CA ILE A 245 -0.79 -1.06 4.69
C ILE A 245 -0.80 -2.51 5.16
N VAL A 246 -1.72 -3.33 4.65
CA VAL A 246 -1.90 -4.69 5.17
C VAL A 246 -0.71 -5.61 4.90
N ASN A 247 0.08 -5.34 3.85
CA ASN A 247 1.32 -6.05 3.54
C ASN A 247 2.39 -5.92 4.63
N ARG A 248 2.33 -4.89 5.49
CA ARG A 248 3.22 -4.76 6.65
C ARG A 248 2.98 -5.86 7.68
N SER A 249 1.73 -6.29 7.79
CA SER A 249 1.29 -7.36 8.69
C SER A 249 1.45 -8.75 8.09
N ILE A 250 1.90 -8.88 6.84
CA ILE A 250 2.15 -10.16 6.18
C ILE A 250 3.67 -10.44 6.17
N VAL A 251 4.05 -11.41 6.99
CA VAL A 251 5.41 -11.96 7.07
C VAL A 251 5.42 -13.36 6.45
N PRO A 252 6.58 -13.96 6.11
CA PRO A 252 6.63 -15.28 5.46
C PRO A 252 5.88 -16.41 6.20
N LYS A 253 5.73 -16.30 7.53
CA LYS A 253 4.95 -17.25 8.34
C LYS A 253 3.43 -17.07 8.27
N VAL A 254 2.97 -15.98 7.69
CA VAL A 254 1.54 -15.65 7.52
C VAL A 254 1.09 -15.94 6.10
N GLY A 255 1.89 -15.50 5.11
CA GLY A 255 1.58 -15.69 3.70
C GLY A 255 2.42 -14.81 2.79
N GLU A 256 1.99 -14.73 1.53
CA GLU A 256 2.59 -13.88 0.50
C GLU A 256 1.95 -12.49 0.51
N LYS A 257 2.74 -11.48 0.16
CA LYS A 257 2.21 -10.10 0.08
C LYS A 257 1.32 -9.97 -1.14
N PHE A 258 0.30 -9.12 -1.04
CA PHE A 258 -0.52 -8.76 -2.18
C PHE A 258 0.26 -7.92 -3.17
N GLU A 259 0.09 -8.21 -4.46
CA GLU A 259 0.62 -7.43 -5.56
C GLU A 259 -0.23 -6.18 -5.77
N GLN A 260 0.42 -5.08 -6.18
CA GLN A 260 -0.29 -3.87 -6.56
C GLN A 260 -0.96 -4.07 -7.94
N ILE A 261 -2.15 -3.48 -8.08
CA ILE A 261 -2.87 -3.39 -9.35
C ILE A 261 -2.10 -2.42 -10.25
N VAL A 262 -1.77 -2.88 -11.46
CA VAL A 262 -1.04 -2.12 -12.51
C VAL A 262 -2.04 -1.46 -13.45
#